data_AF-A0A3A0CB83-F1
#
_entry.id   AF-A0A3A0CB83-F1
#
_cell.length_a   1.000
_cell.length_b   1.000
_cell.length_c   1.000
_cell.angle_alpha   90.00
_cell.angle_beta   90.00
_cell.angle_gamma   90.00
#
_symmetry.space_group_name_H-M   'P 1'
#
loop_
_entity.id
_entity.type
_entity.pdbx_description
1 polymer ?
#
loop_
_entity_poly.entity_id
_entity_poly.type
_entity_poly.pdbx_seq_one_letter_code
_entity_poly.pdbx_strand_id
1 'polypeptide(L)'
;MNKMMVAVFDSETVAFEGLSALKGLHKDGDITVYATAVLVKDASGKVSVKQVVEQGPIGAGLGMLVGSMVGLLAGPVGLAVGASIGSLTGLISDLNKSGIDVQFVDEVSNALGSGKAAVLADVEESWTEPVDARVRKLGGMVFRRLRSEVVEDQLVRESAAFQAEVKQLKEELAQEQAENKAAIQAQIDDAKKKSQVMQDQAKGRIDQAKREAEAKITALQGQLKQASDRQKAKIEKRIAEVKADLEARHTKLQEAGRLAKEALAL
;
A
#
# COMPACT_ATOMS: atom_id res chain seq x y z
N MET A 1 -4.18 6.51 13.22
CA MET A 1 -3.27 6.30 12.06
C MET A 1 -3.63 5.00 11.37
N ASN A 2 -3.74 5.06 10.04
CA ASN A 2 -4.15 3.94 9.21
C ASN A 2 -3.04 2.90 9.04
N LYS A 3 -3.40 1.62 9.16
CA LYS A 3 -2.46 0.50 9.12
C LYS A 3 -3.01 -0.65 8.31
N MET A 4 -2.11 -1.29 7.58
CA MET A 4 -2.31 -2.65 7.08
C MET A 4 -1.94 -3.61 8.21
N MET A 5 -2.86 -4.51 8.53
CA MET A 5 -2.69 -5.48 9.60
C MET A 5 -2.89 -6.89 9.06
N VAL A 6 -2.07 -7.83 9.52
CA VAL A 6 -2.31 -9.26 9.31
C VAL A 6 -2.28 -9.98 10.64
N ALA A 7 -3.37 -10.69 10.97
CA ALA A 7 -3.46 -11.54 12.14
C ALA A 7 -3.43 -13.01 11.71
N VAL A 8 -2.42 -13.78 12.15
CA VAL A 8 -2.25 -15.20 11.81
C VAL A 8 -2.75 -16.07 12.95
N PHE A 9 -3.49 -17.12 12.61
CA PHE A 9 -4.14 -18.05 13.53
C PHE A 9 -3.89 -19.50 13.13
N ASP A 10 -4.04 -20.42 14.09
CA ASP A 10 -3.73 -21.84 13.90
C ASP A 10 -4.71 -22.60 13.00
N SER A 11 -5.88 -22.04 12.71
CA SER A 11 -6.86 -22.66 11.80
C SER A 11 -7.77 -21.64 11.14
N GLU A 12 -8.42 -22.06 10.05
CA GLU A 12 -9.44 -21.29 9.34
C GLU A 12 -10.57 -20.84 10.29
N THR A 13 -11.07 -21.74 11.14
CA THR A 13 -12.12 -21.43 12.12
C THR A 13 -11.72 -20.30 13.05
N VAL A 14 -10.52 -20.39 13.65
CA VAL A 14 -10.03 -19.37 14.58
C VAL A 14 -9.77 -18.04 13.87
N ALA A 15 -9.37 -18.05 12.60
CA ALA A 15 -9.26 -16.83 11.82
C ALA A 15 -10.62 -16.14 11.62
N PHE A 16 -11.71 -16.87 11.37
CA PHE A 16 -13.04 -16.28 11.31
C PHE A 16 -13.54 -15.75 12.66
N GLU A 17 -13.14 -16.37 13.78
CA GLU A 17 -13.36 -15.81 15.11
C GLU A 17 -12.58 -14.51 15.31
N GLY A 18 -11.33 -14.46 14.87
CA GLY A 18 -10.50 -13.26 14.86
C GLY A 18 -11.12 -12.13 14.04
N LEU A 19 -11.59 -12.42 12.83
CA LEU A 19 -12.32 -11.46 11.99
C LEU A 19 -13.58 -10.94 12.69
N SER A 20 -14.32 -11.82 13.37
CA SER A 20 -15.51 -11.44 14.14
C SER A 20 -15.16 -10.54 15.31
N ALA A 21 -14.02 -10.78 15.98
CA ALA A 21 -13.52 -9.90 17.05
C ALA A 21 -13.16 -8.50 16.51
N LEU A 22 -12.52 -8.40 15.34
CA LEU A 22 -12.24 -7.11 14.69
C LEU A 22 -13.51 -6.35 14.34
N LYS A 23 -14.54 -7.04 13.83
CA LYS A 23 -15.86 -6.45 13.56
C LYS A 23 -16.54 -5.96 14.84
N GLY A 24 -16.37 -6.68 15.95
CA GLY A 24 -16.82 -6.23 17.28
C GLY A 24 -16.15 -4.91 17.70
N LEU A 25 -14.82 -4.85 17.63
CA LEU A 25 -14.07 -3.63 17.94
C LEU A 25 -14.42 -2.46 17.01
N HIS A 26 -14.75 -2.74 15.75
CA HIS A 26 -15.28 -1.74 14.82
C HIS A 26 -16.63 -1.20 15.29
N LYS A 27 -17.57 -2.08 15.64
CA LYS A 27 -18.88 -1.69 16.16
C LYS A 27 -18.75 -0.88 17.47
N ASP A 28 -17.79 -1.26 18.32
CA ASP A 28 -17.52 -0.60 19.59
C ASP A 28 -16.74 0.73 19.42
N GLY A 29 -16.40 1.13 18.20
CA GLY A 29 -15.68 2.37 17.91
C GLY A 29 -14.20 2.34 18.33
N ASP A 30 -13.71 1.24 18.86
CA ASP A 30 -12.32 1.09 19.30
C ASP A 30 -11.36 1.02 18.13
N ILE A 31 -11.81 0.52 16.97
CA ILE A 31 -11.11 0.62 15.69
C ILE A 31 -12.10 0.98 14.56
N THR A 32 -11.58 1.26 13.38
CA THR A 32 -12.39 1.32 12.16
C THR A 32 -11.80 0.32 11.18
N VAL A 33 -12.62 -0.62 10.70
CA VAL A 33 -12.19 -1.64 9.73
C VAL A 33 -12.74 -1.24 8.38
N TYR A 34 -11.87 -0.93 7.43
CA TYR A 34 -12.27 -0.47 6.11
C TYR A 34 -12.42 -1.62 5.11
N ALA A 35 -11.52 -2.60 5.19
CA ALA A 35 -11.52 -3.78 4.34
C ALA A 35 -10.91 -4.96 5.08
N THR A 36 -11.35 -6.17 4.76
CA THR A 36 -10.80 -7.41 5.34
C THR A 36 -10.71 -8.53 4.31
N ALA A 37 -9.70 -9.38 4.42
CA ALA A 37 -9.60 -10.62 3.68
C ALA A 37 -9.20 -11.77 4.61
N VAL A 38 -9.60 -12.99 4.28
CA VAL A 38 -9.18 -14.21 4.97
C VAL A 38 -8.44 -15.10 4.00
N LEU A 39 -7.18 -15.39 4.32
CA LEU A 39 -6.33 -16.34 3.61
C LEU A 39 -6.22 -17.63 4.41
N VAL A 40 -6.23 -18.76 3.71
CA VAL A 40 -5.99 -20.09 4.31
C VAL A 40 -4.88 -20.76 3.53
N LYS A 41 -3.87 -21.26 4.25
CA LYS A 41 -2.85 -22.14 3.69
C LYS A 41 -3.19 -23.56 4.08
N ASP A 42 -3.53 -24.39 3.11
CA ASP A 42 -3.88 -25.78 3.40
C ASP A 42 -2.65 -26.64 3.74
N ALA A 43 -2.89 -27.91 4.08
CA ALA A 43 -1.82 -28.85 4.43
C ALA A 43 -0.83 -29.10 3.28
N SER A 44 -1.26 -28.90 2.01
CA SER A 44 -0.39 -29.01 0.83
C SER A 44 0.46 -27.76 0.59
N GLY A 45 0.28 -26.72 1.40
CA GLY A 45 0.96 -25.43 1.27
C GLY A 45 0.29 -24.48 0.29
N LYS A 46 -0.84 -24.86 -0.32
CA LYS A 46 -1.58 -23.99 -1.24
C LYS A 46 -2.35 -22.93 -0.48
N VAL A 47 -2.24 -21.69 -0.93
CA VAL A 47 -2.96 -20.54 -0.36
C VAL A 47 -4.24 -20.29 -1.15
N SER A 48 -5.33 -20.04 -0.41
CA SER A 48 -6.63 -19.69 -0.97
C SER A 48 -7.24 -18.51 -0.24
N VAL A 49 -7.94 -17.65 -0.99
CA VAL A 49 -8.71 -16.54 -0.43
C VAL A 49 -10.11 -17.06 -0.13
N LYS A 50 -10.53 -17.02 1.14
CA LYS A 50 -11.86 -17.52 1.56
C LYS A 50 -12.91 -16.41 1.62
N GLN A 51 -12.48 -15.20 1.95
CA GLN A 51 -13.37 -14.05 2.02
C GLN A 51 -12.61 -12.78 1.67
N VAL A 52 -13.26 -11.89 0.93
CA VAL A 52 -12.86 -10.49 0.75
C VAL A 52 -14.08 -9.63 1.02
N VAL A 53 -13.95 -8.68 1.92
CA VAL A 53 -14.95 -7.64 2.18
C VAL A 53 -14.26 -6.31 1.99
N GLU A 54 -14.61 -5.61 0.92
CA GLU A 54 -14.04 -4.31 0.57
C GLU A 54 -15.15 -3.27 0.48
N GLN A 55 -14.85 -2.05 0.94
CA GLN A 55 -15.72 -0.88 0.75
C GLN A 55 -15.12 0.02 -0.34
N GLY A 56 -15.45 -0.26 -1.60
CA GLY A 56 -15.10 0.58 -2.74
C GLY A 56 -13.59 0.85 -2.89
N PRO A 57 -13.16 2.08 -3.22
CA PRO A 57 -11.75 2.40 -3.50
C PRO A 57 -10.81 2.19 -2.28
N ILE A 58 -11.35 2.02 -1.07
CA ILE A 58 -10.54 1.79 0.13
C ILE A 58 -9.84 0.42 0.08
N GLY A 59 -10.43 -0.56 -0.60
CA GLY A 59 -9.95 -1.95 -0.69
C GLY A 59 -8.72 -2.17 -1.56
N ALA A 60 -8.34 -1.21 -2.42
CA ALA A 60 -7.25 -1.39 -3.39
C ALA A 60 -5.91 -1.78 -2.74
N GLY A 61 -5.57 -1.18 -1.59
CA GLY A 61 -4.36 -1.53 -0.83
C GLY A 61 -4.40 -2.94 -0.24
N LEU A 62 -5.58 -3.40 0.18
CA LEU A 62 -5.78 -4.75 0.69
C LEU A 62 -5.71 -5.80 -0.43
N GLY A 63 -6.31 -5.54 -1.58
CA GLY A 63 -6.23 -6.41 -2.75
C GLY A 63 -4.79 -6.61 -3.22
N MET A 64 -3.98 -5.54 -3.20
CA MET A 64 -2.54 -5.60 -3.47
C MET A 64 -1.80 -6.50 -2.47
N LEU A 65 -2.02 -6.33 -1.16
CA LEU A 65 -1.40 -7.17 -0.12
C LEU A 65 -1.84 -8.64 -0.24
N VAL A 66 -3.13 -8.89 -0.49
CA VAL A 66 -3.66 -10.25 -0.74
C VAL A 66 -2.99 -10.86 -1.97
N GLY A 67 -2.94 -10.13 -3.07
CA GLY A 67 -2.35 -10.58 -4.33
C GLY A 67 -0.86 -10.86 -4.21
N SER A 68 -0.11 -10.02 -3.50
CA SER A 68 1.32 -10.24 -3.26
C SER A 68 1.57 -11.45 -2.37
N MET A 69 0.79 -11.64 -1.31
CA MET A 69 0.90 -12.83 -0.45
C MET A 69 0.58 -14.11 -1.23
N VAL A 70 -0.51 -14.12 -2.00
CA VAL A 70 -0.86 -15.27 -2.85
C VAL A 70 0.22 -15.54 -3.89
N GLY A 71 0.73 -14.50 -4.55
CA GLY A 71 1.79 -14.61 -5.56
C GLY A 71 3.11 -15.14 -5.00
N LEU A 72 3.55 -14.62 -3.85
CA LEU A 72 4.79 -15.06 -3.19
C LEU A 72 4.67 -16.51 -2.71
N LEU A 73 3.52 -16.87 -2.12
CA LEU A 73 3.29 -18.20 -1.55
C LEU A 73 3.00 -19.28 -2.61
N ALA A 74 2.56 -18.90 -3.81
CA ALA A 74 2.47 -19.79 -4.97
C ALA A 74 3.84 -20.11 -5.59
N GLY A 75 4.90 -19.39 -5.19
CA GLY A 75 6.28 -19.63 -5.59
C GLY A 75 6.60 -19.23 -7.04
N PRO A 76 7.75 -19.67 -7.60
CA PRO A 76 8.20 -19.24 -8.91
C PRO A 76 7.26 -19.63 -10.07
N VAL A 77 6.40 -20.64 -9.89
CA VAL A 77 5.37 -21.00 -10.87
C VAL A 77 4.20 -20.01 -10.84
N GLY A 78 3.88 -19.42 -9.68
CA GLY A 78 2.92 -18.32 -9.56
C GLY A 78 3.47 -16.96 -10.05
N LEU A 79 4.80 -16.79 -10.01
CA LEU A 79 5.49 -15.62 -10.59
C LEU A 79 5.66 -15.70 -12.12
N ALA A 80 5.40 -16.87 -12.73
CA ALA A 80 5.69 -17.14 -14.15
C ALA A 80 4.75 -16.45 -15.16
N VAL A 81 3.86 -15.54 -14.73
CA VAL A 81 2.94 -14.81 -15.61
C VAL A 81 3.65 -13.61 -16.27
N GLY A 82 4.74 -13.89 -17.00
CA GLY A 82 5.47 -12.93 -17.85
C GLY A 82 6.89 -12.55 -17.39
N ALA A 83 7.31 -12.92 -16.18
CA ALA A 83 8.51 -12.42 -15.53
C ALA A 83 9.81 -13.17 -15.96
N SER A 84 10.46 -12.77 -17.06
CA SER A 84 11.80 -13.27 -17.47
C SER A 84 12.91 -12.83 -16.52
N ILE A 85 13.97 -13.64 -16.32
CA ILE A 85 15.02 -13.62 -15.25
C ILE A 85 15.59 -12.24 -14.79
N GLY A 86 15.40 -11.12 -15.49
CA GLY A 86 15.58 -9.75 -14.95
C GLY A 86 14.42 -9.26 -14.06
N SER A 87 13.36 -10.06 -13.93
CA SER A 87 12.07 -9.71 -13.37
C SER A 87 11.96 -9.93 -11.86
N LEU A 88 12.74 -10.81 -11.22
CA LEU A 88 12.55 -11.02 -9.78
C LEU A 88 12.96 -9.78 -8.99
N THR A 89 14.13 -9.21 -9.31
CA THR A 89 14.57 -7.92 -8.74
C THR A 89 13.68 -6.76 -9.22
N GLY A 90 13.25 -6.77 -10.49
CA GLY A 90 12.32 -5.79 -11.05
C GLY A 90 10.95 -5.79 -10.38
N LEU A 91 10.39 -6.98 -10.13
CA LEU A 91 9.12 -7.20 -9.44
C LEU A 91 9.21 -6.83 -7.96
N ILE A 92 10.31 -7.17 -7.28
CA ILE A 92 10.54 -6.72 -5.89
C ILE A 92 10.62 -5.18 -5.84
N SER A 93 11.32 -4.56 -6.80
CA SER A 93 11.37 -3.10 -6.92
C SER A 93 9.98 -2.51 -7.22
N ASP A 94 9.21 -3.11 -8.13
CA ASP A 94 7.87 -2.66 -8.51
C ASP A 94 6.83 -2.87 -7.39
N LEU A 95 6.95 -3.93 -6.59
CA LEU A 95 6.10 -4.17 -5.41
C LEU A 95 6.40 -3.14 -4.32
N ASN A 96 7.68 -2.86 -4.06
CA ASN A 96 8.10 -1.81 -3.14
C ASN A 96 7.62 -0.43 -3.63
N LYS A 97 7.74 -0.13 -4.93
CA LYS A 97 7.18 1.07 -5.58
C LYS A 97 5.64 1.10 -5.56
N SER A 98 4.98 -0.04 -5.40
CA SER A 98 3.52 -0.14 -5.23
C SER A 98 3.08 -0.02 -3.77
N GLY A 99 4.02 0.12 -2.83
CA GLY A 99 3.74 0.25 -1.39
C GLY A 99 3.59 -1.07 -0.65
N ILE A 100 3.93 -2.17 -1.31
CA ILE A 100 4.00 -3.50 -0.70
C ILE A 100 5.45 -3.74 -0.32
N ASP A 101 5.78 -3.53 0.95
CA ASP A 101 7.10 -3.90 1.43
C ASP A 101 7.21 -5.43 1.50
N VAL A 102 8.13 -6.00 0.72
CA VAL A 102 8.34 -7.44 0.56
C VAL A 102 8.77 -8.12 1.87
N GLN A 103 9.48 -7.42 2.76
CA GLN A 103 9.88 -7.97 4.05
C GLN A 103 8.66 -8.24 4.93
N PHE A 104 7.69 -7.32 4.94
CA PHE A 104 6.44 -7.54 5.67
C PHE A 104 5.66 -8.75 5.14
N VAL A 105 5.59 -8.89 3.80
CA VAL A 105 4.94 -10.04 3.16
C VAL A 105 5.66 -11.34 3.51
N ASP A 106 7.00 -11.34 3.55
CA ASP A 106 7.81 -12.50 3.90
C ASP A 106 7.65 -12.91 5.38
N GLU A 107 7.71 -11.95 6.30
CA GLU A 107 7.47 -12.17 7.74
C GLU A 107 6.11 -12.85 7.99
N VAL A 108 5.05 -12.32 7.36
CA VAL A 108 3.71 -12.90 7.46
C VAL A 108 3.64 -14.26 6.79
N SER A 109 4.29 -14.44 5.64
CA SER A 109 4.34 -15.71 4.91
C SER A 109 5.03 -16.82 5.71
N ASN A 110 6.10 -16.48 6.43
CA ASN A 110 6.81 -17.38 7.34
C ASN A 110 5.95 -17.77 8.55
N ALA A 111 5.14 -16.84 9.08
CA ALA A 111 4.18 -17.13 10.14
C ALA A 111 2.99 -17.96 9.66
N LEU A 112 2.57 -17.81 8.41
CA LEU A 112 1.48 -18.56 7.77
C LEU A 112 1.97 -19.95 7.32
N GLY A 113 2.17 -20.83 8.30
CA GLY A 113 2.48 -22.24 8.10
C GLY A 113 1.31 -23.04 7.50
N SER A 114 1.59 -24.26 7.03
CA SER A 114 0.55 -25.16 6.50
C SER A 114 -0.52 -25.47 7.55
N GLY A 115 -1.79 -25.43 7.14
CA GLY A 115 -2.95 -25.59 8.01
C GLY A 115 -3.40 -24.30 8.74
N LYS A 116 -2.61 -23.22 8.69
CA LYS A 116 -2.93 -21.95 9.34
C LYS A 116 -3.76 -21.03 8.43
N ALA A 117 -4.32 -19.99 9.04
CA ALA A 117 -5.08 -18.97 8.34
C ALA A 117 -4.70 -17.56 8.81
N ALA A 118 -4.90 -16.57 7.94
CA ALA A 118 -4.60 -15.17 8.22
C ALA A 118 -5.81 -14.29 7.94
N VAL A 119 -6.08 -13.35 8.84
CA VAL A 119 -7.01 -12.23 8.61
C VAL A 119 -6.19 -11.01 8.26
N LEU A 120 -6.32 -10.53 7.03
CA LEU A 120 -5.76 -9.27 6.59
C LEU A 120 -6.83 -8.19 6.78
N ALA A 121 -6.44 -7.03 7.28
CA ALA A 121 -7.36 -5.93 7.50
C ALA A 121 -6.69 -4.58 7.25
N ASP A 122 -7.42 -3.70 6.59
CA ASP A 122 -7.12 -2.27 6.57
C ASP A 122 -7.85 -1.62 7.74
N VAL A 123 -7.09 -1.11 8.71
CA VAL A 123 -7.63 -0.64 9.99
C VAL A 123 -7.17 0.77 10.34
N GLU A 124 -8.08 1.54 10.91
CA GLU A 124 -7.77 2.75 11.67
C GLU A 124 -7.78 2.40 13.17
N GLU A 125 -6.63 2.49 13.81
CA GLU A 125 -6.51 2.30 15.26
C GLU A 125 -5.67 3.44 15.87
N SER A 126 -6.14 3.97 16.99
CA SER A 126 -5.39 4.98 17.78
C SER A 126 -4.61 4.32 18.93
N TRP A 127 -4.96 3.09 19.26
CA TRP A 127 -4.41 2.26 20.32
C TRP A 127 -4.41 0.82 19.76
N THR A 128 -3.34 0.04 19.95
CA THR A 128 -3.25 -1.37 19.47
C THR A 128 -3.79 -2.47 20.41
N GLU A 129 -3.69 -2.32 21.73
CA GLU A 129 -4.03 -3.39 22.70
C GLU A 129 -5.48 -3.96 22.68
N PRO A 130 -6.63 -3.30 22.33
CA PRO A 130 -7.88 -4.04 22.11
C PRO A 130 -7.75 -5.10 21.05
N VAL A 131 -7.03 -4.81 19.96
CA VAL A 131 -6.81 -5.78 18.89
C VAL A 131 -5.87 -6.86 19.39
N ASP A 132 -4.73 -6.47 19.98
CA ASP A 132 -3.72 -7.43 20.43
C ASP A 132 -4.27 -8.38 21.49
N ALA A 133 -5.05 -7.87 22.45
CA ALA A 133 -5.70 -8.67 23.47
C ALA A 133 -6.66 -9.71 22.87
N ARG A 134 -7.49 -9.30 21.89
CA ARG A 134 -8.46 -10.20 21.25
C ARG A 134 -7.76 -11.27 20.42
N VAL A 135 -6.75 -10.89 19.65
CA VAL A 135 -5.99 -11.82 18.81
C VAL A 135 -5.18 -12.79 19.69
N ARG A 136 -4.49 -12.29 20.73
CA ARG A 136 -3.72 -13.10 21.68
C ARG A 136 -4.60 -14.10 22.43
N LYS A 137 -5.82 -13.70 22.83
CA LYS A 137 -6.80 -14.61 23.46
C LYS A 137 -7.17 -15.79 22.56
N LEU A 138 -7.12 -15.60 21.24
CA LEU A 138 -7.37 -16.62 20.23
C LEU A 138 -6.08 -17.37 19.82
N GLY A 139 -4.96 -17.15 20.50
CA GLY A 139 -3.67 -17.75 20.16
C GLY A 139 -3.02 -17.20 18.89
N GLY A 140 -3.52 -16.09 18.34
CA GLY A 140 -3.00 -15.50 17.12
C GLY A 140 -1.83 -14.52 17.33
N MET A 141 -1.17 -14.18 16.24
CA MET A 141 -0.09 -13.18 16.17
C MET A 141 -0.48 -12.04 15.23
N VAL A 142 -0.11 -10.80 15.56
CA VAL A 142 -0.45 -9.61 14.75
C VAL A 142 0.79 -8.96 14.17
N PHE A 143 0.76 -8.75 12.86
CA PHE A 143 1.74 -8.00 12.08
C PHE A 143 1.09 -6.69 11.61
N ARG A 144 1.82 -5.58 11.66
CA ARG A 144 1.32 -4.26 11.22
C ARG A 144 2.34 -3.51 10.37
N ARG A 145 1.87 -2.89 9.30
CA ARG A 145 2.60 -1.90 8.49
C ARG A 145 1.79 -0.59 8.47
N LEU A 146 2.46 0.56 8.55
CA LEU A 146 1.82 1.84 8.20
C LEU A 146 1.56 1.90 6.68
N ARG A 147 0.45 2.51 6.26
CA ARG A 147 0.03 2.51 4.84
C ARG A 147 0.67 3.64 3.99
N SER A 148 1.05 4.78 4.57
CA SER A 148 1.44 6.01 3.85
C SER A 148 2.96 6.13 3.54
N GLU A 149 3.38 7.30 3.05
CA GLU A 149 4.76 7.82 3.03
C GLU A 149 5.79 7.15 2.08
N VAL A 150 6.23 5.89 2.29
CA VAL A 150 7.46 5.34 1.63
C VAL A 150 7.44 5.52 0.12
N VAL A 151 6.27 5.32 -0.49
CA VAL A 151 6.11 5.41 -1.94
C VAL A 151 6.09 6.84 -2.46
N GLU A 152 5.50 7.76 -1.70
CA GLU A 152 5.46 9.17 -2.09
C GLU A 152 6.84 9.80 -1.97
N ASP A 153 7.56 9.48 -0.89
CA ASP A 153 8.95 9.89 -0.73
C ASP A 153 9.84 9.29 -1.83
N GLN A 154 9.57 8.05 -2.24
CA GLN A 154 10.26 7.42 -3.37
C GLN A 154 9.98 8.16 -4.68
N LEU A 155 8.72 8.50 -4.95
CA LEU A 155 8.34 9.28 -6.15
C LEU A 155 9.00 10.66 -6.17
N VAL A 156 9.08 11.35 -5.03
CA VAL A 156 9.80 12.63 -4.94
C VAL A 156 11.29 12.44 -5.25
N ARG A 157 11.94 11.45 -4.62
CA ARG A 157 13.37 11.14 -4.87
C ARG A 157 13.66 10.81 -6.33
N GLU A 158 12.83 9.95 -6.93
CA GLU A 158 12.99 9.56 -8.32
C GLU A 158 12.76 10.74 -9.26
N SER A 159 11.72 11.57 -9.02
CA SER A 159 11.45 12.77 -9.82
C SER A 159 12.59 13.78 -9.75
N ALA A 160 13.20 13.96 -8.57
CA ALA A 160 14.38 14.81 -8.40
C ALA A 160 15.61 14.27 -9.15
N ALA A 161 15.85 12.95 -9.08
CA ALA A 161 16.96 12.30 -9.77
C ALA A 161 16.83 12.44 -11.29
N PHE A 162 15.64 12.20 -11.85
CA PHE A 162 15.39 12.36 -13.28
C PHE A 162 15.50 13.82 -13.74
N GLN A 163 15.05 14.78 -12.94
CA GLN A 163 15.25 16.19 -13.24
C GLN A 163 16.74 16.54 -13.32
N ALA A 164 17.55 16.06 -12.36
CA ALA A 164 18.98 16.28 -12.35
C ALA A 164 19.67 15.63 -13.58
N GLU A 165 19.27 14.40 -13.93
CA GLU A 165 19.77 13.69 -15.11
C GLU A 165 19.47 14.46 -16.41
N VAL A 166 18.23 14.92 -16.60
CA VAL A 166 17.87 15.71 -17.79
C VAL A 166 18.67 17.01 -17.86
N LYS A 167 18.88 17.67 -16.72
CA LYS A 167 19.69 18.89 -16.65
C LYS A 167 21.13 18.63 -17.07
N GLN A 168 21.75 17.59 -16.51
CA GLN A 168 23.11 17.21 -16.83
C GLN A 168 23.26 16.85 -18.32
N LEU A 169 22.35 16.03 -18.86
CA LEU A 169 22.38 15.66 -20.27
C LEU A 169 22.19 16.87 -21.20
N LYS A 170 21.38 17.87 -20.82
CA LYS A 170 21.27 19.14 -21.56
C LYS A 170 22.56 19.95 -21.54
N GLU A 171 23.29 19.94 -20.43
CA GLU A 171 24.58 20.62 -20.30
C GLU A 171 25.66 19.91 -21.14
N GLU A 172 25.72 18.57 -21.09
CA GLU A 172 26.59 17.75 -21.94
C GLU A 172 26.30 17.96 -23.43
N LEU A 173 25.02 17.94 -23.84
CA LEU A 173 24.61 18.21 -25.23
C LEU A 173 25.13 19.56 -25.75
N ALA A 174 25.21 20.58 -24.88
CA ALA A 174 25.67 21.91 -25.25
C ALA A 174 27.19 21.97 -25.47
N GLN A 175 27.97 21.09 -24.82
CA GLN A 175 29.43 21.05 -24.89
C GLN A 175 29.97 20.04 -25.92
N GLU A 176 29.12 19.11 -26.39
CA GLU A 176 29.55 17.96 -27.19
C GLU A 176 29.70 18.22 -28.70
N GLN A 177 30.50 17.38 -29.38
CA GLN A 177 30.64 17.36 -30.83
C GLN A 177 29.47 16.69 -31.56
N ALA A 178 29.28 17.03 -32.85
CA ALA A 178 28.09 16.66 -33.64
C ALA A 178 27.76 15.16 -33.67
N GLU A 179 28.77 14.27 -33.62
CA GLU A 179 28.56 12.81 -33.66
C GLU A 179 27.90 12.26 -32.38
N ASN A 180 28.19 12.82 -31.21
CA ASN A 180 27.64 12.35 -29.93
C ASN A 180 26.30 13.02 -29.57
N LYS A 181 25.95 14.15 -30.22
CA LYS A 181 24.69 14.88 -29.94
C LYS A 181 23.45 14.04 -30.14
N ALA A 182 23.43 13.17 -31.15
CA ALA A 182 22.28 12.29 -31.42
C ALA A 182 22.05 11.28 -30.27
N ALA A 183 23.14 10.72 -29.71
CA ALA A 183 23.05 9.78 -28.60
C ALA A 183 22.59 10.46 -27.31
N ILE A 184 23.14 11.64 -27.00
CA ILE A 184 22.73 12.43 -25.83
C ILE A 184 21.27 12.88 -25.96
N GLN A 185 20.85 13.32 -27.15
CA GLN A 185 19.45 13.71 -27.40
C GLN A 185 18.49 12.52 -27.20
N ALA A 186 18.86 11.31 -27.62
CA ALA A 186 18.06 10.12 -27.38
C ALA A 186 17.91 9.80 -25.88
N GLN A 187 18.96 10.00 -25.08
CA GLN A 187 18.90 9.84 -23.62
C GLN A 187 18.01 10.91 -22.96
N ILE A 188 18.09 12.17 -23.41
CA ILE A 188 17.18 13.23 -22.97
C ILE A 188 15.73 12.87 -23.27
N ASP A 189 15.44 12.35 -24.47
CA ASP A 189 14.09 11.97 -24.87
C ASP A 189 13.55 10.79 -24.04
N ASP A 190 14.40 9.80 -23.70
CA ASP A 190 14.04 8.70 -22.81
C ASP A 190 13.77 9.18 -21.37
N ALA A 191 14.65 10.03 -20.83
CA ALA A 191 14.49 10.64 -19.52
C ALA A 191 13.23 11.52 -19.44
N LYS A 192 12.88 12.24 -20.51
CA LYS A 192 11.61 12.98 -20.63
C LYS A 192 10.40 12.05 -20.66
N LYS A 193 10.45 10.94 -21.42
CA LYS A 193 9.36 9.94 -21.40
C LYS A 193 9.14 9.38 -19.99
N LYS A 194 10.21 9.03 -19.28
CA LYS A 194 10.14 8.59 -17.88
C LYS A 194 9.55 9.67 -16.97
N SER A 195 9.95 10.93 -17.14
CA SER A 195 9.40 12.07 -16.41
C SER A 195 7.90 12.27 -16.69
N GLN A 196 7.43 12.04 -17.93
CA GLN A 196 6.01 12.08 -18.26
C GLN A 196 5.23 10.99 -17.52
N VAL A 197 5.74 9.75 -17.53
CA VAL A 197 5.12 8.63 -16.78
C VAL A 197 5.04 8.96 -15.30
N MET A 198 6.09 9.53 -14.70
CA MET A 198 6.10 9.93 -13.30
C MET A 198 5.09 11.05 -12.99
N GLN A 199 4.99 12.04 -13.88
CA GLN A 199 4.00 13.10 -13.74
C GLN A 199 2.57 12.53 -13.73
N ASP A 200 2.27 11.60 -14.63
CA ASP A 200 0.95 10.99 -14.72
C ASP A 200 0.68 10.03 -13.55
N GLN A 201 1.70 9.31 -13.06
CA GLN A 201 1.63 8.54 -11.83
C GLN A 201 1.35 9.43 -10.61
N ALA A 202 2.02 10.57 -10.48
CA ALA A 202 1.79 11.52 -9.39
C ALA A 202 0.35 12.04 -9.39
N LYS A 203 -0.18 12.45 -10.57
CA LYS A 203 -1.59 12.86 -10.73
C LYS A 203 -2.55 11.72 -10.37
N GLY A 204 -2.33 10.53 -10.92
CA GLY A 204 -3.17 9.37 -10.65
C GLY A 204 -3.22 9.01 -9.17
N ARG A 205 -2.09 9.16 -8.46
CA ARG A 205 -2.01 8.94 -7.01
C ARG A 205 -2.68 10.02 -6.19
N ILE A 206 -2.65 11.28 -6.63
CA ILE A 206 -3.43 12.36 -5.99
C ILE A 206 -4.92 12.01 -6.05
N ASP A 207 -5.41 11.64 -7.23
CA ASP A 207 -6.81 11.26 -7.42
C ASP A 207 -7.18 10.01 -6.61
N GLN A 208 -6.27 9.03 -6.55
CA GLN A 208 -6.46 7.84 -5.73
C GLN A 208 -6.52 8.17 -4.25
N ALA A 209 -5.55 8.93 -3.73
CA ALA A 209 -5.49 9.32 -2.32
C ALA A 209 -6.74 10.09 -1.91
N LYS A 210 -7.24 10.99 -2.77
CA LYS A 210 -8.49 11.72 -2.56
C LYS A 210 -9.69 10.78 -2.49
N ARG A 211 -9.86 9.87 -3.46
CA ARG A 211 -10.96 8.88 -3.44
C ARG A 211 -10.91 7.97 -2.22
N GLU A 212 -9.72 7.52 -1.83
CA GLU A 212 -9.51 6.71 -0.63
C GLU A 212 -9.91 7.48 0.64
N ALA A 213 -9.45 8.72 0.78
CA ALA A 213 -9.76 9.56 1.94
C ALA A 213 -11.26 9.88 2.03
N GLU A 214 -11.91 10.24 0.91
CA GLU A 214 -13.36 10.49 0.86
C GLU A 214 -14.16 9.26 1.28
N ALA A 215 -13.78 8.08 0.80
CA ALA A 215 -14.45 6.84 1.16
C ALA A 215 -14.22 6.47 2.64
N LYS A 216 -12.99 6.66 3.17
CA LYS A 216 -12.71 6.46 4.61
C LYS A 216 -13.49 7.42 5.49
N ILE A 217 -13.57 8.69 5.12
CA ILE A 217 -14.37 9.70 5.83
C ILE A 217 -15.85 9.31 5.80
N THR A 218 -16.37 8.83 4.68
CA THR A 218 -17.75 8.34 4.56
C THR A 218 -18.01 7.15 5.49
N ALA A 219 -17.09 6.18 5.54
CA ALA A 219 -17.19 5.03 6.46
C ALA A 219 -17.19 5.47 7.94
N LEU A 220 -16.28 6.39 8.31
CA LEU A 220 -16.20 6.96 9.65
C LEU A 220 -17.47 7.76 10.01
N GLN A 221 -18.02 8.54 9.07
CA GLN A 221 -19.30 9.24 9.26
C GLN A 221 -20.47 8.25 9.44
N GLY A 222 -20.47 7.13 8.71
CA GLY A 222 -21.42 6.04 8.93
C GLY A 222 -21.31 5.45 10.33
N GLN A 223 -20.09 5.20 10.80
CA GLN A 223 -19.80 4.71 12.15
C GLN A 223 -20.25 5.72 13.23
N LEU A 224 -20.04 7.03 12.98
CA LEU A 224 -20.46 8.11 13.87
C LEU A 224 -21.97 8.10 14.16
N LYS A 225 -22.79 7.76 13.15
CA LYS A 225 -24.26 7.69 13.30
C LYS A 225 -24.73 6.63 14.31
N GLN A 226 -23.92 5.60 14.55
CA GLN A 226 -24.23 4.50 15.45
C GLN A 226 -23.47 4.59 16.78
N ALA A 227 -22.66 5.64 16.96
CA ALA A 227 -21.73 5.79 18.07
C ALA A 227 -22.37 6.51 19.27
N SER A 228 -22.05 6.06 20.48
CA SER A 228 -22.25 6.80 21.73
C SER A 228 -21.37 8.05 21.80
N ASP A 229 -21.68 8.99 22.69
CA ASP A 229 -20.96 10.27 22.77
C ASP A 229 -19.45 10.11 23.04
N ARG A 230 -19.07 9.10 23.84
CA ARG A 230 -17.66 8.77 24.09
C ARG A 230 -16.96 8.22 22.84
N GLN A 231 -17.68 7.49 21.99
CA GLN A 231 -17.15 6.95 20.74
C GLN A 231 -17.06 8.03 19.65
N LYS A 232 -17.99 8.99 19.62
CA LYS A 232 -18.00 10.09 18.65
C LYS A 232 -16.68 10.88 18.65
N ALA A 233 -16.20 11.27 19.83
CA ALA A 233 -14.94 12.00 19.94
C ALA A 233 -13.74 11.22 19.36
N LYS A 234 -13.69 9.89 19.54
CA LYS A 234 -12.64 9.04 18.94
C LYS A 234 -12.76 9.01 17.42
N ILE A 235 -13.98 8.89 16.88
CA ILE A 235 -14.25 8.81 15.44
C ILE A 235 -13.97 10.17 14.77
N GLU A 236 -14.36 11.28 15.38
CA GLU A 236 -14.05 12.64 14.89
C GLU A 236 -12.56 12.89 14.83
N LYS A 237 -11.81 12.44 15.85
CA LYS A 237 -10.34 12.48 15.82
C LYS A 237 -9.78 11.71 14.62
N ARG A 238 -10.30 10.52 14.32
CA ARG A 238 -9.89 9.73 13.13
C ARG A 238 -10.22 10.44 11.82
N ILE A 239 -11.37 11.09 11.72
CA ILE A 239 -11.72 11.90 10.53
C ILE A 239 -10.68 13.02 10.34
N ALA A 240 -10.28 13.70 11.43
CA ALA A 240 -9.23 14.71 11.37
C ALA A 240 -7.87 14.13 10.96
N GLU A 241 -7.49 12.95 11.49
CA GLU A 241 -6.26 12.24 11.12
C GLU A 241 -6.26 11.86 9.62
N VAL A 242 -7.38 11.35 9.08
CA VAL A 242 -7.49 11.01 7.65
C VAL A 242 -7.36 12.24 6.75
N LYS A 243 -7.92 13.38 7.17
CA LYS A 243 -7.76 14.65 6.44
C LYS A 243 -6.31 15.14 6.48
N ALA A 244 -5.67 15.09 7.65
CA ALA A 244 -4.27 15.49 7.79
C ALA A 244 -3.33 14.61 6.96
N ASP A 245 -3.57 13.28 6.92
CA ASP A 245 -2.84 12.35 6.06
C ASP A 245 -3.03 12.72 4.58
N LEU A 246 -4.27 12.97 4.12
CA LEU A 246 -4.52 13.39 2.73
C LEU A 246 -3.72 14.64 2.35
N GLU A 247 -3.69 15.67 3.20
CA GLU A 247 -2.94 16.90 2.94
C GLU A 247 -1.42 16.67 2.85
N ALA A 248 -0.88 15.83 3.74
CA ALA A 248 0.54 15.47 3.72
C ALA A 248 0.90 14.71 2.44
N ARG A 249 0.09 13.72 2.05
CA ARG A 249 0.29 12.92 0.82
C ARG A 249 0.15 13.79 -0.43
N HIS A 250 -0.85 14.69 -0.44
CA HIS A 250 -1.07 15.63 -1.54
C HIS A 250 0.14 16.55 -1.75
N THR A 251 0.71 17.09 -0.66
CA THR A 251 1.91 17.94 -0.73
C THR A 251 3.09 17.23 -1.38
N LYS A 252 3.41 16.00 -0.94
CA LYS A 252 4.51 15.21 -1.51
C LYS A 252 4.27 14.87 -2.98
N LEU A 253 3.05 14.46 -3.34
CA LEU A 253 2.72 14.10 -4.72
C LEU A 253 2.73 15.32 -5.66
N GLN A 254 2.31 16.50 -5.18
CA GLN A 254 2.44 17.74 -5.93
C GLN A 254 3.90 18.11 -6.18
N GLU A 255 4.77 17.94 -5.19
CA GLU A 255 6.20 18.14 -5.35
C GLU A 255 6.80 17.21 -6.40
N ALA A 256 6.52 15.90 -6.33
CA ALA A 256 6.96 14.93 -7.33
C ALA A 256 6.48 15.32 -8.74
N GLY A 257 5.19 15.67 -8.89
CA GLY A 257 4.63 16.11 -10.15
C GLY A 257 5.26 17.41 -10.68
N ARG A 258 5.64 18.35 -9.81
CA ARG A 258 6.35 19.58 -10.17
C ARG A 258 7.74 19.28 -10.70
N LEU A 259 8.53 18.47 -9.99
CA LEU A 259 9.88 18.08 -10.40
C LEU A 259 9.87 17.37 -11.77
N ALA A 260 8.93 16.44 -11.96
CA ALA A 260 8.73 15.77 -13.24
C ALA A 260 8.34 16.76 -14.36
N LYS A 261 7.50 17.75 -14.06
CA LYS A 261 7.13 18.81 -15.03
C LYS A 261 8.32 19.69 -15.42
N GLU A 262 9.18 20.04 -14.47
CA GLU A 262 10.39 20.83 -14.71
C GLU A 262 11.38 20.05 -15.60
N ALA A 263 11.55 18.75 -15.36
CA ALA A 263 12.36 17.88 -16.21
C ALA A 263 11.88 17.87 -17.68
N LEU A 264 10.57 17.87 -17.91
CA LEU A 264 9.99 17.92 -19.26
C LEU A 264 10.28 19.26 -19.97
N ALA A 265 10.32 20.36 -19.22
CA ALA A 265 10.56 21.70 -19.73
C ALA A 265 12.04 21.95 -20.07
N LEU A 266 12.97 21.59 -19.16
CA LEU A 266 14.41 21.81 -19.35
C LEU A 266 14.80 23.30 -19.34
#